data_AF-A0A966TMP7-F1
#
_entry.id   AF-A0A966TMP7-F1
#
_cell.length_a   1.000
_cell.length_b   1.000
_cell.length_c   1.000
_cell.angle_alpha   90.00
_cell.angle_beta   90.00
_cell.angle_gamma   90.00
#
_symmetry.space_group_name_H-M   'P 1'
#
loop_
_entity.id
_entity.type
_entity.pdbx_description
1 polymer ?
#
loop_
_entity_poly.entity_id
_entity_poly.type
_entity_poly.pdbx_seq_one_letter_code
_entity_poly.pdbx_strand_id
1 'polypeptide(L)'
;MAQEKFLAFKGLKQYDPGMGWASVHNFAEPPDTSQGKAPTTPVHTEDPVSTESGLQAALDNARMEAAHSAAEVLHDPLLGELFEQLHQPPKDELAQSWKLIAQSVNLLSQRMAQQRELREHMNKLEQELDLLRQNILHDLKEIQRASDSQLSMARLRAEVSSLAQARLSSRLRQTHT
;
A
#
# COMPACT_ATOMS: atom_id res chain seq x y z
N MET A 1 2.88 6.85 37.37
CA MET A 1 2.96 6.82 35.90
C MET A 1 3.09 5.37 35.48
N ALA A 2 1.98 4.73 35.11
CA ALA A 2 1.98 3.33 34.71
C ALA A 2 2.62 3.22 33.32
N GLN A 3 3.74 2.51 33.22
CA GLN A 3 4.32 2.15 31.93
C GLN A 3 3.42 1.06 31.34
N GLU A 4 2.68 1.41 30.28
CA GLU A 4 1.90 0.45 29.51
C GLU A 4 2.85 -0.56 28.88
N LYS A 5 2.89 -1.75 29.49
CA LYS A 5 3.67 -2.89 29.04
C LYS A 5 3.00 -3.43 27.78
N PHE A 6 3.34 -2.88 26.61
CA PHE A 6 2.88 -3.37 25.32
C PHE A 6 3.19 -4.86 25.21
N LEU A 7 2.16 -5.67 24.96
CA LEU A 7 2.33 -7.08 24.66
C LEU A 7 3.10 -7.18 23.34
N ALA A 8 4.39 -7.50 23.44
CA ALA A 8 5.28 -7.69 22.30
C ALA A 8 4.89 -8.98 21.56
N PHE A 9 3.95 -8.87 20.63
CA PHE A 9 3.59 -9.97 19.74
C PHE A 9 4.39 -9.86 18.44
N LYS A 10 5.11 -10.94 18.10
CA LYS A 10 5.72 -11.09 16.79
C LYS A 10 4.63 -10.98 15.71
N GLY A 11 4.79 -10.06 14.77
CA GLY A 11 3.86 -9.85 13.66
C GLY A 11 2.82 -8.74 13.85
N LEU A 12 2.89 -7.96 14.94
CA LEU A 12 2.07 -6.76 15.07
C LEU A 12 2.44 -5.75 13.95
N LYS A 13 1.47 -5.34 13.16
CA LYS A 13 1.63 -4.28 12.16
C LYS A 13 0.94 -3.03 12.67
N GLN A 14 1.67 -1.92 12.67
CA GLN A 14 1.14 -0.61 13.02
C GLN A 14 0.92 0.20 11.75
N TYR A 15 -0.19 0.93 11.69
CA TYR A 15 -0.47 1.82 10.58
C TYR A 15 0.15 3.19 10.83
N ASP A 16 1.01 3.63 9.93
CA ASP A 16 1.59 4.97 9.91
C ASP A 16 1.09 5.72 8.66
N PRO A 17 0.47 6.93 8.78
CA PRO A 17 -0.14 7.63 7.64
C PRO A 17 0.78 7.95 6.45
N GLY A 18 2.11 7.95 6.65
CA GLY A 18 3.09 8.15 5.57
C GLY A 18 3.54 6.86 4.86
N MET A 19 3.57 5.72 5.57
CA MET A 19 4.20 4.48 5.10
C MET A 19 3.23 3.28 5.00
N GLY A 20 2.02 3.37 5.53
CA GLY A 20 1.04 2.27 5.55
C GLY A 20 1.22 1.32 6.74
N TRP A 21 0.79 0.05 6.60
CA TRP A 21 0.94 -0.98 7.62
C TRP A 21 2.38 -1.51 7.66
N ALA A 22 3.19 -0.95 8.55
CA ALA A 22 4.56 -1.40 8.77
C ALA A 22 4.62 -2.37 9.97
N SER A 23 5.42 -3.42 9.87
CA SER A 23 5.72 -4.27 11.03
C SER A 23 6.44 -3.42 12.08
N VAL A 24 5.95 -3.43 13.32
CA VAL A 24 6.66 -2.74 14.41
C VAL A 24 7.96 -3.49 14.65
N HIS A 25 9.09 -2.84 14.39
CA HIS A 25 10.40 -3.39 14.73
C HIS A 25 10.47 -3.42 16.25
N ASN A 26 10.43 -4.63 16.79
CA ASN A 26 10.52 -4.90 18.21
C ASN A 26 11.86 -4.32 18.71
N PHE A 27 11.85 -3.27 19.54
CA PHE A 27 13.05 -2.58 20.03
C PHE A 27 13.91 -3.43 21.01
N ALA A 28 13.71 -4.74 21.03
CA ALA A 28 14.40 -5.67 21.90
C ALA A 28 14.76 -6.95 21.13
N GLU A 29 15.69 -6.87 20.17
CA GLU A 29 16.78 -7.84 19.98
C GLU A 29 17.67 -7.45 18.78
N PRO A 30 18.99 -7.72 18.84
CA PRO A 30 19.96 -7.38 17.80
C PRO A 30 19.82 -8.31 16.58
N PRO A 31 20.43 -7.97 15.43
CA PRO A 31 20.21 -8.71 14.19
C PRO A 31 21.04 -9.99 14.18
N ASP A 32 20.38 -11.15 14.24
CA ASP A 32 21.00 -12.42 13.85
C ASP A 32 20.32 -12.98 12.59
N THR A 33 21.11 -12.96 11.53
CA THR A 33 20.97 -13.73 10.30
C THR A 33 20.98 -15.23 10.57
N SER A 34 20.00 -16.00 10.05
CA SER A 34 20.25 -17.30 9.37
C SER A 34 18.96 -18.10 9.09
N GLN A 35 18.83 -18.49 7.82
CA GLN A 35 18.41 -19.81 7.29
C GLN A 35 17.57 -20.78 8.16
N GLY A 36 16.45 -21.21 7.58
CA GLY A 36 16.26 -22.62 7.20
C GLY A 36 15.58 -23.59 8.19
N LYS A 37 14.61 -24.34 7.62
CA LYS A 37 14.32 -25.77 7.80
C LYS A 37 13.01 -26.15 8.52
N ALA A 38 12.25 -26.99 7.83
CA ALA A 38 10.98 -27.61 8.20
C ALA A 38 11.12 -28.66 9.32
N PRO A 39 10.03 -29.02 10.04
CA PRO A 39 10.01 -30.20 10.89
C PRO A 39 9.20 -31.36 10.30
N THR A 40 9.88 -32.50 10.30
CA THR A 40 9.45 -33.89 10.06
C THR A 40 8.62 -34.44 11.23
N THR A 41 7.72 -35.36 10.90
CA THR A 41 6.96 -36.26 11.80
C THR A 41 7.85 -37.30 12.47
N PRO A 42 7.45 -37.83 13.64
CA PRO A 42 7.81 -39.19 14.02
C PRO A 42 6.57 -40.07 14.32
N VAL A 43 6.65 -41.29 13.80
CA VAL A 43 5.81 -42.46 14.07
C VAL A 43 6.38 -43.17 15.30
N HIS A 44 5.52 -43.62 16.23
CA HIS A 44 5.87 -44.65 17.20
C HIS A 44 4.75 -45.70 17.27
N THR A 45 5.13 -46.93 16.94
CA THR A 45 4.40 -48.19 17.03
C THR A 45 4.37 -48.66 18.48
N GLU A 46 3.25 -49.24 18.94
CA GLU A 46 3.18 -50.34 19.93
C GLU A 46 1.69 -50.73 20.18
N ASP A 47 1.31 -51.96 19.76
CA ASP A 47 0.12 -52.67 20.25
C ASP A 47 0.50 -53.46 21.52
N PRO A 48 -0.44 -53.67 22.46
CA PRO A 48 -0.88 -55.06 22.66
C PRO A 48 -2.39 -55.24 22.88
N VAL A 49 -2.90 -56.22 22.15
CA VAL A 49 -4.22 -56.87 22.20
C VAL A 49 -4.52 -57.44 23.61
N SER A 50 -5.70 -57.13 24.18
CA SER A 50 -6.53 -57.98 25.08
C SER A 50 -7.55 -57.23 25.97
N THR A 51 -8.02 -56.03 25.61
CA THR A 51 -9.07 -55.30 26.37
C THR A 51 -10.32 -54.95 25.57
N GLU A 52 -10.43 -55.41 24.32
CA GLU A 52 -11.47 -54.93 23.40
C GLU A 52 -12.86 -55.49 23.72
N SER A 53 -12.98 -56.76 24.13
CA SER A 53 -14.30 -57.40 24.31
C SER A 53 -15.10 -56.89 25.52
N GLY A 54 -14.42 -56.55 26.63
CA GLY A 54 -15.07 -55.99 27.82
C GLY A 54 -15.39 -54.49 27.69
N LEU A 55 -14.53 -53.73 26.99
CA LEU A 55 -14.78 -52.33 26.67
C LEU A 55 -15.93 -52.19 25.68
N GLN A 56 -16.03 -53.07 24.68
CA GLN A 56 -17.12 -53.07 23.69
C GLN A 56 -18.48 -53.34 24.36
N ALA A 57 -18.55 -54.31 25.26
CA ALA A 57 -19.78 -54.60 26.01
C ALA A 57 -20.17 -53.47 26.97
N ALA A 58 -19.19 -52.81 27.61
CA ALA A 58 -19.45 -51.64 28.46
C ALA A 58 -19.88 -50.41 27.64
N LEU A 59 -19.32 -50.22 26.44
CA LEU A 59 -19.72 -49.19 25.47
C LEU A 59 -21.13 -49.43 24.92
N ASP A 60 -21.48 -50.67 24.60
CA ASP A 60 -22.82 -51.01 24.12
C ASP A 60 -23.88 -50.85 25.23
N ASN A 61 -23.54 -51.21 26.47
CA ASN A 61 -24.44 -51.01 27.61
C ASN A 61 -24.59 -49.52 27.97
N ALA A 62 -23.49 -48.74 27.92
CA ALA A 62 -23.53 -47.29 28.09
C ALA A 62 -24.29 -46.59 26.95
N ARG A 63 -24.25 -47.14 25.73
CA ARG A 63 -25.01 -46.64 24.58
C ARG A 63 -26.50 -46.93 24.70
N MET A 64 -26.88 -48.08 25.25
CA MET A 64 -28.29 -48.39 25.56
C MET A 64 -28.81 -47.52 26.71
N GLU A 65 -28.06 -47.34 27.80
CA GLU A 65 -28.44 -46.43 28.90
C GLU A 65 -28.50 -44.97 28.47
N ALA A 66 -27.57 -44.52 27.62
CA ALA A 66 -27.59 -43.18 27.04
C ALA A 66 -28.76 -43.01 26.05
N ALA A 67 -29.15 -44.05 25.31
CA ALA A 67 -30.31 -44.01 24.42
C ALA A 67 -31.64 -43.98 25.19
N HIS A 68 -31.74 -44.70 26.31
CA HIS A 68 -32.91 -44.67 27.19
C HIS A 68 -33.02 -43.34 27.95
N SER A 69 -31.90 -42.80 28.45
CA SER A 69 -31.86 -41.46 29.06
C SER A 69 -32.13 -40.37 28.03
N ALA A 70 -31.62 -40.49 26.80
CA ALA A 70 -31.90 -39.55 25.73
C ALA A 70 -33.39 -39.57 25.32
N ALA A 71 -34.04 -40.73 25.31
CA ALA A 71 -35.47 -40.85 25.05
C ALA A 71 -36.33 -40.23 26.16
N GLU A 72 -35.91 -40.35 27.42
CA GLU A 72 -36.60 -39.75 28.58
C GLU A 72 -36.40 -38.23 28.65
N VAL A 73 -35.20 -37.74 28.29
CA VAL A 73 -34.85 -36.32 28.15
C VAL A 73 -35.49 -35.68 26.91
N LEU A 74 -35.77 -36.46 25.84
CA LEU A 74 -36.49 -36.04 24.63
C LEU A 74 -37.99 -35.76 24.87
N HIS A 75 -38.56 -36.25 25.98
CA HIS A 75 -39.97 -36.07 26.32
C HIS A 75 -40.24 -34.91 27.26
N ASP A 76 -39.22 -34.18 27.71
CA ASP A 76 -39.40 -32.94 28.46
C ASP A 76 -39.63 -31.77 27.47
N PRO A 77 -40.84 -31.20 27.40
CA PRO A 77 -41.15 -30.11 26.47
C PRO A 77 -40.26 -28.87 26.65
N LEU A 78 -39.70 -28.67 27.85
CA LEU A 78 -38.76 -27.56 28.10
C LEU A 78 -37.37 -27.82 27.51
N LEU A 79 -36.93 -29.08 27.46
CA LEU A 79 -35.68 -29.47 26.81
C LEU A 79 -35.80 -29.46 25.29
N GLY A 80 -36.99 -29.79 24.76
CA GLY A 80 -37.32 -29.62 23.34
C GLY A 80 -37.24 -28.16 22.91
N GLU A 81 -37.81 -27.23 23.68
CA GLU A 81 -37.72 -25.79 23.40
C GLU A 81 -36.30 -25.25 23.53
N LEU A 82 -35.52 -25.71 24.51
CA LEU A 82 -34.11 -25.32 24.66
C LEU A 82 -33.22 -25.87 23.53
N PHE A 83 -33.47 -27.09 23.07
CA PHE A 83 -32.79 -27.64 21.90
C PHE A 83 -33.24 -26.95 20.61
N GLU A 84 -34.50 -26.53 20.49
CA GLU A 84 -34.99 -25.70 19.38
C GLU A 84 -34.29 -24.32 19.40
N GLN A 85 -34.09 -23.74 20.58
CA GLN A 85 -33.39 -22.47 20.79
C GLN A 85 -31.86 -22.59 20.55
N LEU A 86 -31.29 -23.78 20.73
CA LEU A 86 -29.90 -24.12 20.43
C LEU A 86 -29.70 -24.51 18.94
N HIS A 87 -30.70 -25.13 18.33
CA HIS A 87 -30.74 -25.46 16.90
C HIS A 87 -31.09 -24.26 16.02
N GLN A 88 -31.61 -23.16 16.60
CA GLN A 88 -31.66 -21.89 15.90
C GLN A 88 -30.23 -21.49 15.53
N PRO A 89 -29.90 -21.40 14.23
CA PRO A 89 -28.57 -21.05 13.81
C PRO A 89 -28.22 -19.72 14.47
N PRO A 90 -27.04 -19.58 15.10
CA PRO A 90 -26.66 -18.35 15.76
C PRO A 90 -26.84 -17.22 14.76
N LYS A 91 -27.65 -16.21 15.12
CA LYS A 91 -27.81 -15.01 14.29
C LYS A 91 -26.43 -14.40 14.18
N ASP A 92 -25.79 -14.64 13.04
CA ASP A 92 -24.38 -14.34 12.78
C ASP A 92 -24.17 -12.83 12.53
N GLU A 93 -24.81 -12.00 13.38
CA GLU A 93 -24.78 -10.54 13.33
C GLU A 93 -23.35 -10.03 13.49
N LEU A 94 -22.55 -10.71 14.31
CA LEU A 94 -21.13 -10.41 14.47
C LEU A 94 -20.37 -10.65 13.15
N ALA A 95 -20.55 -11.79 12.49
CA ALA A 95 -19.90 -12.05 11.20
C ALA A 95 -20.36 -11.07 10.10
N GLN A 96 -21.63 -10.65 10.12
CA GLN A 96 -22.12 -9.60 9.22
C GLN A 96 -21.47 -8.25 9.50
N SER A 97 -21.32 -7.88 10.79
CA SER A 97 -20.61 -6.65 11.18
C SER A 97 -19.14 -6.68 10.76
N TRP A 98 -18.45 -7.82 10.92
CA TRP A 98 -17.08 -7.99 10.46
C TRP A 98 -16.96 -7.95 8.93
N LYS A 99 -17.94 -8.49 8.19
CA LYS A 99 -17.99 -8.38 6.72
C LYS A 99 -18.17 -6.93 6.28
N LEU A 100 -19.06 -6.17 6.93
CA LEU A 100 -19.27 -4.74 6.67
C LEU A 100 -18.00 -3.92 6.98
N ILE A 101 -17.36 -4.20 8.11
CA ILE A 101 -16.10 -3.54 8.49
C ILE A 101 -15.02 -3.88 7.46
N ALA A 102 -14.85 -5.16 7.08
CA ALA A 102 -13.89 -5.57 6.07
C ALA A 102 -14.15 -4.89 4.71
N GLN A 103 -15.42 -4.78 4.29
CA GLN A 103 -15.80 -4.07 3.07
C GLN A 103 -15.44 -2.58 3.15
N SER A 104 -15.75 -1.92 4.28
CA SER A 104 -15.43 -0.50 4.47
C SER A 104 -13.92 -0.22 4.50
N VAL A 105 -13.14 -1.10 5.14
CA VAL A 105 -11.67 -1.03 5.13
C VAL A 105 -11.11 -1.27 3.73
N ASN A 106 -11.69 -2.21 2.98
CA ASN A 106 -11.28 -2.45 1.60
C ASN A 106 -11.59 -1.23 0.71
N LEU A 107 -12.77 -0.62 0.86
CA LEU A 107 -13.13 0.61 0.16
C LEU A 107 -12.21 1.77 0.53
N LEU A 108 -11.87 1.92 1.81
CA LEU A 108 -10.90 2.92 2.25
C LEU A 108 -9.52 2.68 1.63
N SER A 109 -9.05 1.43 1.61
CA SER A 109 -7.78 1.06 0.97
C SER A 109 -7.78 1.42 -0.52
N GLN A 110 -8.87 1.13 -1.23
CA GLN A 110 -9.05 1.52 -2.63
C GLN A 110 -9.01 3.04 -2.82
N ARG A 111 -9.73 3.80 -1.98
CA ARG A 111 -9.72 5.26 -2.03
C ARG A 111 -8.35 5.85 -1.70
N MET A 112 -7.64 5.26 -0.75
CA MET A 112 -6.28 5.68 -0.40
C MET A 112 -5.28 5.39 -1.53
N ALA A 113 -5.45 4.29 -2.26
CA ALA A 113 -4.66 4.01 -3.46
C ALA A 113 -4.93 5.03 -4.56
N GLN A 114 -6.21 5.33 -4.85
CA GLN A 114 -6.60 6.39 -5.79
C GLN A 114 -6.04 7.75 -5.39
N GLN A 115 -6.06 8.09 -4.09
CA GLN A 115 -5.49 9.33 -3.58
C GLN A 115 -3.97 9.41 -3.80
N ARG A 116 -3.24 8.28 -3.69
CA ARG A 116 -1.81 8.23 -3.98
C ARG A 116 -1.54 8.45 -5.47
N GLU A 117 -2.27 7.75 -6.33
CA GLU A 117 -2.17 7.91 -7.79
C GLU A 117 -2.43 9.36 -8.23
N LEU A 118 -3.49 9.99 -7.70
CA LEU A 118 -3.79 11.40 -7.99
C LEU A 118 -2.67 12.34 -7.51
N ARG A 119 -2.06 12.07 -6.34
CA ARG A 119 -0.92 12.86 -5.85
C ARG A 119 0.31 12.68 -6.75
N GLU A 120 0.58 11.47 -7.22
CA GLU A 120 1.67 11.21 -8.18
C GLU A 120 1.44 11.95 -9.50
N HIS A 121 0.20 11.96 -10.00
CA HIS A 121 -0.16 12.69 -11.21
C HIS A 121 0.01 14.21 -11.04
N MET A 122 -0.38 14.77 -9.89
CA MET A 122 -0.16 16.19 -9.60
C MET A 122 1.32 16.54 -9.54
N ASN A 123 2.13 15.74 -8.84
CA ASN A 123 3.58 15.93 -8.77
C ASN A 123 4.23 15.87 -10.16
N LYS A 124 3.75 14.96 -11.02
CA LYS A 124 4.24 14.85 -12.40
C LYS A 124 3.90 16.09 -13.22
N LEU A 125 2.66 16.58 -13.13
CA LEU A 125 2.25 17.82 -13.81
C LEU A 125 3.04 19.03 -13.32
N GLU A 126 3.32 19.14 -12.03
CA GLU A 126 4.16 20.20 -11.48
C GLU A 126 5.57 20.18 -12.08
N GLN A 127 6.19 18.99 -12.18
CA GLN A 127 7.49 18.84 -12.83
C GLN A 127 7.47 19.22 -14.31
N GLU A 128 6.43 18.79 -15.04
CA GLU A 128 6.26 19.13 -16.46
C GLU A 128 6.07 20.65 -16.65
N LEU A 129 5.30 21.31 -15.77
CA LEU A 129 5.11 22.77 -15.78
C LEU A 129 6.43 23.51 -15.51
N ASP A 130 7.22 23.05 -14.54
CA ASP A 130 8.52 23.67 -14.23
C ASP A 130 9.50 23.51 -15.39
N LEU A 131 9.55 22.33 -16.01
CA LEU A 131 10.38 22.09 -17.20
C LEU A 131 9.94 22.97 -18.37
N LEU A 132 8.63 23.05 -18.64
CA LEU A 132 8.10 23.90 -19.71
C LEU A 132 8.43 25.37 -19.45
N ARG A 133 8.28 25.83 -18.21
CA ARG A 133 8.64 27.19 -17.81
C ARG A 133 10.13 27.47 -18.04
N GLN A 134 11.00 26.54 -17.66
CA GLN A 134 12.44 26.68 -17.87
C GLN A 134 12.79 26.73 -19.37
N ASN A 135 12.17 25.88 -20.19
CA ASN A 135 12.34 25.89 -21.64
C ASN A 135 11.87 27.22 -22.25
N ILE A 136 10.69 27.72 -21.88
CA ILE A 136 10.20 29.02 -22.36
C ILE A 136 11.18 30.15 -22.00
N LEU A 137 11.66 30.19 -20.75
CA LEU A 137 12.63 31.22 -20.34
C LEU A 137 13.96 31.09 -21.09
N HIS A 138 14.39 29.86 -21.39
CA HIS A 138 15.57 29.61 -22.20
C HIS A 138 15.37 30.13 -23.62
N ASP A 139 14.28 29.76 -24.29
CA ASP A 139 13.95 30.19 -25.65
C ASP A 139 13.84 31.71 -25.76
N LEU A 140 13.18 32.37 -24.79
CA LEU A 140 13.13 33.84 -24.77
C LEU A 140 14.53 34.47 -24.67
N LYS A 141 15.42 33.88 -23.87
CA LYS A 141 16.79 34.35 -23.73
C LYS A 141 17.61 34.14 -25.01
N GLU A 142 17.38 33.03 -25.71
CA GLU A 142 18.00 32.78 -27.01
C GLU A 142 17.50 33.76 -28.06
N ILE A 143 16.19 34.00 -28.13
CA ILE A 143 15.59 35.01 -29.02
C ILE A 143 16.18 36.39 -28.74
N GLN A 144 16.28 36.78 -27.46
CA GLN A 144 16.87 38.07 -27.09
C GLN A 144 18.34 38.17 -27.57
N ARG A 145 19.15 37.14 -27.34
CA ARG A 145 20.55 37.11 -27.82
C ARG A 145 20.65 37.20 -29.34
N ALA A 146 19.76 36.51 -30.06
CA ALA A 146 19.70 36.55 -31.52
C ALA A 146 19.32 37.96 -32.01
N SER A 147 18.33 38.59 -31.39
CA SER A 147 17.92 39.97 -31.69
C SER A 147 19.04 40.98 -31.41
N ASP A 148 19.73 40.86 -30.27
CA ASP A 148 20.86 41.73 -29.91
C ASP A 148 22.01 41.60 -30.92
N SER A 149 22.31 40.37 -31.35
CA SER A 149 23.31 40.08 -32.40
C SER A 149 22.90 40.67 -33.75
N GLN A 150 21.62 40.59 -34.12
CA GLN A 150 21.12 41.22 -35.34
C GLN A 150 21.24 42.75 -35.28
N LEU A 151 20.92 43.36 -34.13
CA LEU A 151 21.07 44.80 -33.92
C LEU A 151 22.55 45.22 -33.99
N SER A 152 23.46 44.47 -33.39
CA SER A 152 24.90 44.77 -33.47
C SER A 152 25.41 44.64 -34.91
N MET A 153 25.00 43.61 -35.65
CA MET A 153 25.35 43.45 -37.07
C MET A 153 24.77 44.59 -37.93
N ALA A 154 23.53 45.00 -37.68
CA ALA A 154 22.91 46.11 -38.39
C ALA A 154 23.64 47.44 -38.13
N ARG A 155 24.05 47.70 -36.88
CA ARG A 155 24.88 48.87 -36.53
C ARG A 155 26.24 48.84 -37.24
N LEU A 156 26.94 47.71 -37.22
CA LEU A 156 28.19 47.55 -37.94
C LEU A 156 28.02 47.78 -39.45
N ARG A 157 26.94 47.23 -40.06
CA ARG A 157 26.62 47.49 -41.48
C ARG A 157 26.36 48.97 -41.74
N ALA A 158 25.62 49.66 -40.85
CA ALA A 158 25.36 51.08 -40.97
C ALA A 158 26.65 51.91 -40.86
N GLU A 159 27.51 51.62 -39.88
CA GLU A 159 28.81 52.28 -39.70
C GLU A 159 29.73 52.06 -40.90
N VAL A 160 29.84 50.82 -41.39
CA VAL A 160 30.63 50.50 -42.58
C VAL A 160 30.08 51.23 -43.81
N SER A 161 28.76 51.25 -43.97
CA SER A 161 28.13 51.97 -45.09
C SER A 161 28.36 53.48 -45.00
N SER A 162 28.29 54.06 -43.81
CA SER A 162 28.58 55.48 -43.56
C SER A 162 30.04 55.81 -43.83
N LEU A 163 30.98 54.97 -43.38
CA LEU A 163 32.41 55.12 -43.67
C LEU A 163 32.68 55.05 -45.18
N ALA A 164 32.04 54.11 -45.88
CA ALA A 164 32.15 53.99 -47.33
C ALA A 164 31.59 55.24 -48.03
N GLN A 165 30.41 55.72 -47.63
CA GLN A 165 29.82 56.96 -48.17
C GLN A 165 30.69 58.20 -47.89
N ALA A 166 31.26 58.32 -46.70
CA ALA A 166 32.19 59.39 -46.35
C ALA A 166 33.46 59.36 -47.23
N ARG A 167 34.01 58.17 -47.48
CA ARG A 167 35.17 58.00 -48.38
C ARG A 167 34.83 58.33 -49.83
N LEU A 168 33.68 57.86 -50.33
CA LEU A 168 33.23 58.12 -51.69
C LEU A 168 32.95 59.62 -51.90
N SER A 169 32.22 60.26 -50.99
CA SER A 169 31.93 61.70 -51.05
C SER A 169 33.21 62.55 -50.93
N SER A 170 34.16 62.16 -50.09
CA SER A 170 35.48 62.81 -50.03
C SER A 170 36.23 62.72 -51.36
N ARG A 171 36.24 61.55 -52.02
CA ARG A 171 36.85 61.40 -53.35
C ARG A 171 36.15 62.26 -54.40
N LEU A 172 34.81 62.29 -54.40
CA LEU A 172 34.02 63.13 -55.29
C LEU A 172 34.32 64.62 -55.15
N ARG A 173 34.52 65.11 -53.92
CA ARG A 173 34.89 66.50 -53.66
C ARG A 173 36.30 66.82 -54.17
N GLN A 174 37.25 65.91 -54.02
CA GLN A 174 38.64 66.09 -54.50
C GLN A 174 38.76 66.11 -56.03
N THR A 175 37.86 65.44 -56.76
CA THR A 175 37.86 65.47 -58.23
C THR A 175 37.23 66.74 -58.84
N HIS A 176 36.56 67.55 -58.02
CA HIS A 176 35.79 68.72 -58.47
C HIS A 176 36.52 70.07 -58.25
N THR A 177 37.77 70.02 -57.79
CA THR A 177 38.74 71.12 -57.71
C THR A 177 39.87 70.87 -58.69
#